data_AF-A0A022G875-F1
#
_entry.id   AF-A0A022G875-F1
#
_cell.length_a   1.000
_cell.length_b   1.000
_cell.length_c   1.000
_cell.angle_alpha   90.00
_cell.angle_beta   90.00
_cell.angle_gamma   90.00
#
_symmetry.space_group_name_H-M   'P 1'
#
loop_
_entity.id
_entity.type
_entity.pdbx_description
1 polymer ?
#
loop_
_entity_poly.entity_id
_entity_poly.type
_entity_poly.pdbx_seq_one_letter_code
_entity_poly.pdbx_strand_id
1 'polypeptide(L)'
;MSEAPVLAPSTSTQPPAAGQLNLIRPQPYTDWAPQVTAEERATLRRELEQGAVLYFPNLNFRFQPGEERFLDSRYSDGKSKNINLRADDTAVRGAQGSPQDLADLYTLIRRYADNSELLVRTLFPEYIPHMTRAGTSLRPSEIAGRPVSWRKDDTRLHVDSFPSNPMLGKRLLRVFHNIDPAAARVWRVGEPFADFAQKFVPRTHGMWPGQAALMKLLHITKRKRSEYDHRMLQLHDLAKADLDYQAKVPQQEFHFPPGSTWIVFSDQLLHAAMRGRAMMEQTIYLAPQAISDHTHSPEAVLSRMLGRPMLVS
;
A
#
# COMPACT_ATOMS: atom_id res chain seq x y z
N MET A 1 -46.19 14.03 6.11
CA MET A 1 -45.32 13.33 5.15
C MET A 1 -44.49 14.40 4.48
N SER A 2 -43.25 14.58 4.91
CA SER A 2 -42.36 15.64 4.44
C SER A 2 -41.14 14.96 3.84
N GLU A 3 -40.99 15.03 2.51
CA GLU A 3 -39.83 14.53 1.79
C GLU A 3 -38.59 15.35 2.18
N ALA A 4 -37.52 14.66 2.56
CA ALA A 4 -36.20 15.23 2.75
C ALA A 4 -35.51 15.37 1.38
N PRO A 5 -34.76 16.46 1.12
CA PRO A 5 -34.14 16.67 -0.18
C PRO A 5 -32.95 15.72 -0.36
N VAL A 6 -32.94 15.03 -1.50
CA VAL A 6 -31.81 14.22 -1.98
C VAL A 6 -30.67 15.17 -2.36
N LEU A 7 -29.56 15.10 -1.62
CA LEU A 7 -28.31 15.78 -1.96
C LEU A 7 -27.68 15.09 -3.18
N ALA A 8 -27.67 15.78 -4.32
CA ALA A 8 -26.92 15.37 -5.50
C ALA A 8 -25.40 15.53 -5.26
N PRO A 9 -24.56 14.57 -5.69
CA PRO A 9 -23.11 14.71 -5.58
C PRO A 9 -22.61 15.81 -6.51
N SER A 10 -21.91 16.79 -5.92
CA SER A 10 -21.29 17.90 -6.64
C SER A 10 -20.07 17.39 -7.41
N THR A 11 -20.19 17.25 -8.74
CA THR A 11 -19.05 17.05 -9.64
C THR A 11 -18.38 18.40 -9.92
N SER A 12 -17.64 18.93 -8.93
CA SER A 12 -16.76 20.07 -9.17
C SER A 12 -15.43 19.58 -9.73
N THR A 13 -15.34 19.44 -11.05
CA THR A 13 -14.08 19.23 -11.77
C THR A 13 -13.37 20.57 -11.93
N GLN A 14 -12.90 21.18 -10.83
CA GLN A 14 -11.91 22.25 -10.93
C GLN A 14 -10.51 21.62 -11.02
N PRO A 15 -9.65 22.04 -11.97
CA PRO A 15 -8.25 21.64 -11.94
C PRO A 15 -7.62 22.13 -10.63
N PRO A 16 -6.76 21.33 -9.99
CA PRO A 16 -6.12 21.72 -8.74
C PRO A 16 -5.34 23.02 -8.92
N ALA A 17 -5.41 23.91 -7.92
CA ALA A 17 -4.56 25.08 -7.87
C ALA A 17 -3.09 24.66 -7.93
N ALA A 18 -2.23 25.47 -8.57
CA ALA A 18 -0.80 25.19 -8.66
C ALA A 18 -0.21 24.93 -7.27
N GLY A 19 0.34 23.72 -7.07
CA GLY A 19 0.91 23.26 -5.79
C GLY A 19 0.02 22.34 -4.96
N GLN A 20 -1.25 22.14 -5.33
CA GLN A 20 -2.11 21.17 -4.65
C GLN A 20 -1.88 19.77 -5.23
N LEU A 21 -1.34 18.88 -4.40
CA LEU A 21 -1.24 17.46 -4.76
C LEU A 21 -2.64 16.92 -5.01
N ASN A 22 -2.89 16.51 -6.24
CA ASN A 22 -4.09 15.80 -6.62
C ASN A 22 -3.67 14.38 -6.94
N LEU A 23 -3.47 13.54 -5.93
CA LEU A 23 -3.08 12.13 -6.11
C LEU A 23 -4.20 11.16 -5.74
N ILE A 24 -5.26 11.61 -5.07
CA ILE A 24 -6.43 10.79 -4.77
C ILE A 24 -7.41 10.86 -5.95
N ARG A 25 -7.84 9.72 -6.49
CA ARG A 25 -8.78 9.59 -7.61
C ARG A 25 -10.03 8.84 -7.17
N PRO A 26 -11.12 9.56 -6.83
CA PRO A 26 -12.38 8.93 -6.45
C PRO A 26 -12.95 8.08 -7.58
N GLN A 27 -13.48 6.90 -7.24
CA GLN A 27 -14.04 5.93 -8.16
C GLN A 27 -15.49 5.60 -7.78
N PRO A 28 -16.41 5.50 -8.74
CA PRO A 28 -17.83 5.33 -8.45
C PRO A 28 -18.22 3.89 -8.07
N TYR A 29 -17.29 2.94 -8.19
CA TYR A 29 -17.60 1.52 -8.10
C TYR A 29 -17.94 1.06 -6.67
N THR A 30 -18.98 0.24 -6.56
CA THR A 30 -19.52 -0.29 -5.30
C THR A 30 -19.40 -1.81 -5.16
N ASP A 31 -18.96 -2.49 -6.22
CA ASP A 31 -18.81 -3.94 -6.30
C ASP A 31 -17.34 -4.33 -6.49
N TRP A 32 -16.96 -5.52 -6.01
CA TRP A 32 -15.60 -6.06 -6.12
C TRP A 32 -15.27 -6.59 -7.53
N ALA A 33 -16.27 -6.76 -8.40
CA ALA A 33 -16.13 -7.05 -9.82
C ALA A 33 -16.97 -6.08 -10.67
N PRO A 34 -16.61 -4.78 -10.67
CA PRO A 34 -17.40 -3.78 -11.37
C PRO A 34 -17.37 -3.99 -12.89
N GLN A 35 -18.46 -3.64 -13.56
CA GLN A 35 -18.48 -3.54 -15.01
C GLN A 35 -17.78 -2.24 -15.42
N VAL A 36 -16.70 -2.37 -16.18
CA VAL A 36 -15.83 -1.25 -16.58
C VAL A 36 -15.40 -1.46 -18.02
N THR A 37 -15.52 -0.40 -18.83
CA THR A 37 -15.10 -0.40 -20.24
C THR A 37 -13.58 -0.53 -20.37
N ALA A 38 -13.09 -0.92 -21.56
CA ALA A 38 -11.66 -1.01 -21.80
C ALA A 38 -10.93 0.35 -21.66
N GLU A 39 -11.59 1.45 -22.06
CA GLU A 39 -11.03 2.80 -21.95
C GLU A 39 -10.89 3.25 -20.49
N GLU A 40 -11.92 3.01 -19.68
CA GLU A 40 -11.87 3.28 -18.25
C GLU A 40 -10.77 2.45 -17.58
N ARG A 41 -10.66 1.15 -17.87
CA ARG A 41 -9.55 0.31 -17.36
C ARG A 41 -8.19 0.87 -17.72
N ALA A 42 -7.99 1.27 -18.97
CA ALA A 42 -6.74 1.88 -19.42
C ALA A 42 -6.43 3.20 -18.68
N THR A 43 -7.45 4.01 -18.42
CA THR A 43 -7.31 5.24 -17.63
C THR A 43 -6.96 4.96 -16.18
N LEU A 44 -7.67 4.05 -15.51
CA LEU A 44 -7.39 3.66 -14.13
C LEU A 44 -5.98 3.09 -13.99
N ARG A 45 -5.56 2.24 -14.95
CA ARG A 45 -4.20 1.68 -14.98
C ARG A 45 -3.16 2.78 -15.09
N ARG A 46 -3.34 3.71 -16.03
CA ARG A 46 -2.44 4.84 -16.25
C ARG A 46 -2.33 5.71 -14.99
N GLU A 47 -3.44 6.07 -14.37
CA GLU A 47 -3.44 6.87 -13.14
C GLU A 47 -2.70 6.17 -12.01
N LEU A 48 -2.96 4.87 -11.82
CA LEU A 48 -2.30 4.07 -10.80
C LEU A 48 -0.78 3.96 -11.05
N GLU A 49 -0.35 3.70 -12.29
CA GLU A 49 1.07 3.62 -12.67
C GLU A 49 1.80 4.97 -12.56
N GLN A 50 1.07 6.08 -12.70
CA GLN A 50 1.58 7.44 -12.46
C GLN A 50 1.65 7.81 -10.98
N GLY A 51 1.23 6.90 -10.09
CA GLY A 51 1.33 7.07 -8.64
C GLY A 51 0.08 7.67 -8.00
N ALA A 52 -1.08 7.62 -8.65
CA ALA A 52 -2.34 7.97 -8.00
C ALA A 52 -2.80 6.88 -7.02
N VAL A 53 -3.61 7.28 -6.05
CA VAL A 53 -4.44 6.40 -5.22
C VAL A 53 -5.82 6.33 -5.85
N LEU A 54 -6.23 5.13 -6.27
CA LEU A 54 -7.61 4.90 -6.68
C LEU A 54 -8.44 4.71 -5.41
N TYR A 55 -9.37 5.63 -5.15
CA TYR A 55 -10.16 5.69 -3.93
C TYR A 55 -11.63 5.33 -4.19
N PHE A 56 -12.14 4.32 -3.50
CA PHE A 56 -13.48 3.76 -3.68
C PHE A 56 -14.31 4.04 -2.41
N PRO A 57 -15.02 5.18 -2.33
CA PRO A 57 -15.77 5.60 -1.15
C PRO A 57 -16.87 4.60 -0.75
N ASN A 58 -17.45 3.90 -1.73
CA ASN A 58 -18.65 3.08 -1.53
C ASN A 58 -18.39 1.57 -1.74
N LEU A 59 -17.13 1.16 -1.94
CA LEU A 59 -16.76 -0.25 -2.05
C LEU A 59 -16.53 -0.85 -0.67
N ASN A 60 -17.61 -1.39 -0.11
CA ASN A 60 -17.65 -1.93 1.24
C ASN A 60 -17.19 -3.39 1.30
N PHE A 61 -16.46 -3.77 2.36
CA PHE A 61 -16.26 -5.16 2.76
C PHE A 61 -17.18 -5.47 3.93
N ARG A 62 -18.21 -6.30 3.70
CA ARG A 62 -19.20 -6.64 4.74
C ARG A 62 -18.69 -7.79 5.60
N PHE A 63 -18.79 -7.60 6.92
CA PHE A 63 -18.63 -8.69 7.88
C PHE A 63 -19.80 -9.66 7.78
N GLN A 64 -19.50 -10.95 7.98
CA GLN A 64 -20.48 -11.96 8.31
C GLN A 64 -20.81 -11.89 9.81
N PRO A 65 -21.99 -12.36 10.23
CA PRO A 65 -22.41 -12.27 11.62
C PRO A 65 -21.35 -12.81 12.60
N GLY A 66 -20.91 -11.95 13.51
CA GLY A 66 -19.98 -12.31 14.57
C GLY A 66 -18.51 -12.10 14.22
N GLU A 67 -18.16 -11.69 13.00
CA GLU A 67 -16.77 -11.34 12.65
C GLU A 67 -16.37 -9.96 13.19
N GLU A 68 -17.32 -9.10 13.52
CA GLU A 68 -17.08 -7.78 14.11
C GLU A 68 -16.28 -7.86 15.41
N ARG A 69 -16.31 -9.02 16.09
CA ARG A 69 -15.49 -9.28 17.29
C ARG A 69 -13.99 -9.17 17.01
N PHE A 70 -13.54 -9.43 15.77
CA PHE A 70 -12.12 -9.36 15.38
C PHE A 70 -11.59 -7.93 15.20
N LEU A 71 -12.44 -6.93 15.39
CA LEU A 71 -12.02 -5.53 15.56
C LEU A 71 -11.33 -5.29 16.91
N ASP A 72 -11.53 -6.19 17.88
CA ASP A 72 -10.89 -6.12 19.18
C ASP A 72 -9.43 -6.57 19.13
N SER A 73 -8.53 -5.73 19.64
CA SER A 73 -7.10 -6.00 19.77
C SER A 73 -6.75 -7.25 20.59
N ARG A 74 -7.68 -7.78 21.42
CA ARG A 74 -7.47 -9.01 22.19
C ARG A 74 -7.14 -10.24 21.34
N TYR A 75 -7.53 -10.22 20.06
CA TYR A 75 -7.25 -11.29 19.11
C TYR A 75 -5.85 -11.22 18.51
N SER A 76 -5.08 -10.16 18.78
CA SER A 76 -3.65 -10.07 18.44
C SER A 76 -2.80 -10.69 19.54
N ASP A 77 -1.70 -11.36 19.16
CA ASP A 77 -0.77 -12.01 20.10
C ASP A 77 0.13 -11.04 20.90
N GLY A 78 0.04 -9.73 20.63
CA GLY A 78 0.86 -8.68 21.25
C GLY A 78 2.36 -8.72 20.90
N LYS A 79 2.82 -9.72 20.16
CA LYS A 79 4.23 -9.92 19.76
C LYS A 79 4.45 -9.49 18.31
N SER A 80 3.50 -9.82 17.46
CA SER A 80 3.47 -9.49 16.05
C SER A 80 2.89 -8.11 15.86
N LYS A 81 3.39 -7.35 14.88
CA LYS A 81 2.84 -6.02 14.58
C LYS A 81 1.36 -6.05 14.20
N ASN A 82 0.96 -7.10 13.48
CA ASN A 82 -0.37 -7.30 12.89
C ASN A 82 -0.72 -8.81 12.86
N ILE A 83 -2.00 -9.11 12.68
CA ILE A 83 -2.46 -10.45 12.27
C ILE A 83 -2.22 -10.55 10.76
N ASN A 84 -1.65 -11.66 10.29
CA ASN A 84 -1.30 -11.84 8.88
C ASN A 84 -1.55 -13.28 8.40
N LEU A 85 -2.12 -13.38 7.20
CA LEU A 85 -2.23 -14.62 6.42
C LEU A 85 -1.30 -14.51 5.21
N ARG A 86 -0.42 -15.50 4.97
CA ARG A 86 0.34 -15.54 3.70
C ARG A 86 -0.51 -16.21 2.63
N ALA A 87 -0.23 -15.92 1.35
CA ALA A 87 -1.02 -16.40 0.20
C ALA A 87 -1.39 -17.90 0.26
N ASP A 88 -0.41 -18.75 0.59
CA ASP A 88 -0.54 -20.21 0.58
C ASP A 88 -0.62 -20.82 1.99
N ASP A 89 -0.66 -19.99 3.03
CA ASP A 89 -0.81 -20.48 4.41
C ASP A 89 -2.28 -20.89 4.64
N THR A 90 -2.49 -21.94 5.43
CA THR A 90 -3.81 -22.40 5.89
C THR A 90 -4.19 -21.90 7.29
N ALA A 91 -3.35 -21.04 7.88
CA ALA A 91 -3.53 -20.51 9.22
C ALA A 91 -3.01 -19.08 9.34
N VAL A 92 -3.70 -18.29 10.17
CA VAL A 92 -3.28 -16.92 10.51
C VAL A 92 -2.09 -16.93 11.46
N ARG A 93 -1.22 -15.92 11.34
CA ARG A 93 -0.10 -15.65 12.23
C ARG A 93 -0.34 -14.34 12.97
N GLY A 94 0.23 -14.19 14.16
CA GLY A 94 0.08 -12.96 14.94
C GLY A 94 -1.26 -12.83 15.67
N ALA A 95 -2.01 -13.93 15.75
CA ALA A 95 -3.33 -14.01 16.38
C ALA A 95 -3.35 -14.97 17.56
N GLN A 96 -4.30 -14.76 18.47
CA GLN A 96 -4.60 -15.62 19.60
C GLN A 96 -6.11 -15.77 19.80
N GLY A 97 -6.56 -16.86 20.41
CA GLY A 97 -7.96 -17.17 20.63
C GLY A 97 -8.22 -18.67 20.70
N SER A 98 -9.49 -19.06 20.75
CA SER A 98 -9.85 -20.47 20.61
C SER A 98 -9.53 -21.00 19.20
N PRO A 99 -9.45 -22.33 18.99
CA PRO A 99 -9.30 -22.89 17.64
C PRO A 99 -10.38 -22.39 16.67
N GLN A 100 -11.61 -22.18 17.15
CA GLN A 100 -12.69 -21.62 16.34
C GLN A 100 -12.42 -20.16 15.95
N ASP A 101 -11.94 -19.33 16.89
CA ASP A 101 -11.59 -17.93 16.58
C ASP A 101 -10.50 -17.82 15.53
N LEU A 102 -9.49 -18.70 15.57
CA LEU A 102 -8.41 -18.72 14.59
C LEU A 102 -8.91 -19.17 13.20
N ALA A 103 -9.84 -20.14 13.15
CA ALA A 103 -10.48 -20.58 11.91
C ALA A 103 -11.38 -19.50 11.30
N ASP A 104 -12.13 -18.78 12.13
CA ASP A 104 -12.99 -17.68 11.70
C ASP A 104 -12.16 -16.47 11.23
N LEU A 105 -11.06 -16.14 11.93
CA LEU A 105 -10.07 -15.13 11.49
C LEU A 105 -9.47 -15.49 10.13
N TYR A 106 -9.10 -16.76 9.95
CA TYR A 106 -8.61 -17.26 8.67
C TYR A 106 -9.64 -17.03 7.56
N THR A 107 -10.90 -17.41 7.80
CA THR A 107 -12.00 -17.26 6.84
C THR A 107 -12.25 -15.80 6.47
N LEU A 108 -12.30 -14.91 7.47
CA LEU A 108 -12.43 -13.47 7.28
C LEU A 108 -11.32 -12.89 6.40
N ILE A 109 -10.06 -13.14 6.77
CA ILE A 109 -8.90 -12.58 6.08
C ILE A 109 -8.78 -13.16 4.67
N ARG A 110 -9.06 -14.46 4.50
CA ARG A 110 -9.05 -15.11 3.20
C ARG A 110 -10.12 -14.53 2.27
N ARG A 111 -11.34 -14.30 2.76
CA ARG A 111 -12.42 -13.70 1.97
C ARG A 111 -12.04 -12.31 1.45
N TYR A 112 -11.40 -11.49 2.27
CA TYR A 112 -10.92 -10.19 1.82
C TYR A 112 -9.78 -10.27 0.81
N ALA A 113 -8.87 -11.22 0.99
CA ALA A 113 -7.81 -11.48 0.03
C ALA A 113 -8.39 -11.84 -1.34
N ASP A 114 -9.43 -12.69 -1.37
CA ASP A 114 -10.12 -13.11 -2.58
C ASP A 114 -10.90 -11.95 -3.24
N ASN A 115 -11.63 -11.16 -2.46
CA ASN A 115 -12.33 -9.97 -2.97
C ASN A 115 -11.36 -8.92 -3.53
N SER A 116 -10.26 -8.66 -2.84
CA SER A 116 -9.23 -7.69 -3.27
C SER A 116 -8.56 -8.14 -4.57
N GLU A 117 -8.26 -9.44 -4.70
CA GLU A 117 -7.70 -9.98 -5.94
C GLU A 117 -8.73 -9.93 -7.07
N LEU A 118 -10.01 -10.23 -6.81
CA LEU A 118 -11.08 -10.12 -7.80
C LEU A 118 -11.18 -8.69 -8.36
N LEU A 119 -11.11 -7.69 -7.50
CA LEU A 119 -11.11 -6.28 -7.90
C LEU A 119 -9.93 -5.94 -8.80
N VAL A 120 -8.72 -6.33 -8.40
CA VAL A 120 -7.51 -6.07 -9.20
C VAL A 120 -7.57 -6.79 -10.54
N ARG A 121 -8.04 -8.05 -10.59
CA ARG A 121 -8.21 -8.80 -11.85
C ARG A 121 -9.26 -8.16 -12.76
N THR A 122 -10.32 -7.60 -12.19
CA THR A 122 -11.40 -6.97 -12.94
C THR A 122 -10.97 -5.64 -13.55
N LEU A 123 -10.28 -4.81 -12.75
CA LEU A 123 -9.84 -3.48 -13.18
C LEU A 123 -8.59 -3.54 -14.07
N PHE A 124 -7.69 -4.49 -13.84
CA PHE A 124 -6.38 -4.58 -14.49
C PHE A 124 -6.08 -5.99 -15.01
N PRO A 125 -6.84 -6.48 -16.01
CA PRO A 125 -6.64 -7.83 -16.55
C PRO A 125 -5.21 -8.07 -17.08
N GLU A 126 -4.51 -7.03 -17.52
CA GLU A 126 -3.14 -7.11 -18.04
C GLU A 126 -2.11 -7.44 -16.94
N TYR A 127 -2.47 -7.23 -15.67
CA TYR A 127 -1.63 -7.61 -14.54
C TYR A 127 -1.72 -9.10 -14.19
N ILE A 128 -2.76 -9.81 -14.67
CA ILE A 128 -3.01 -11.24 -14.38
C ILE A 128 -1.79 -12.14 -14.62
N PRO A 129 -1.13 -12.12 -15.79
CA PRO A 129 0.02 -13.00 -16.04
C PRO A 129 1.25 -12.66 -15.17
N HIS A 130 1.26 -11.53 -14.49
CA HIS A 130 2.43 -11.01 -13.77
C HIS A 130 2.19 -10.83 -12.26
N MET A 131 1.00 -11.13 -11.76
CA MET A 131 0.64 -10.98 -10.36
C MET A 131 0.98 -12.22 -9.54
N THR A 132 1.47 -11.98 -8.32
CA THR A 132 1.65 -13.01 -7.30
C THR A 132 1.02 -12.49 -6.01
N ARG A 133 0.01 -13.21 -5.48
CA ARG A 133 -0.57 -12.90 -4.18
C ARG A 133 0.51 -12.99 -3.10
N ALA A 134 0.56 -12.01 -2.20
CA ALA A 134 1.48 -11.99 -1.07
C ALA A 134 0.74 -12.20 0.27
N GLY A 135 0.99 -11.35 1.26
CA GLY A 135 0.30 -11.40 2.54
C GLY A 135 -0.98 -10.58 2.55
N THR A 136 -1.91 -10.98 3.40
CA THR A 136 -3.07 -10.22 3.81
C THR A 136 -2.95 -9.91 5.29
N SER A 137 -3.12 -8.65 5.69
CA SER A 137 -2.96 -8.21 7.06
C SER A 137 -4.25 -7.62 7.61
N LEU A 138 -4.58 -8.00 8.84
CA LEU A 138 -5.59 -7.36 9.69
C LEU A 138 -4.86 -6.60 10.81
N ARG A 139 -5.16 -5.31 10.93
CA ARG A 139 -4.53 -4.39 11.89
C ARG A 139 -5.59 -3.84 12.85
N PRO A 140 -5.95 -4.57 13.93
CA PRO A 140 -7.04 -4.16 14.81
C PRO A 140 -6.67 -2.95 15.67
N SER A 141 -5.38 -2.79 16.04
CA SER A 141 -4.95 -1.76 16.99
C SER A 141 -4.73 -0.39 16.35
N GLU A 142 -4.91 0.66 17.15
CA GLU A 142 -4.65 2.07 16.78
C GLU A 142 -3.20 2.29 16.31
N ILE A 143 -3.00 3.16 15.32
CA ILE A 143 -1.65 3.53 14.85
C ILE A 143 -1.02 4.52 15.82
N ALA A 144 -1.79 5.53 16.26
CA ALA A 144 -1.29 6.62 17.08
C ALA A 144 -0.74 6.10 18.43
N GLY A 145 0.38 6.67 18.87
CA GLY A 145 0.97 6.40 20.19
C GLY A 145 1.81 5.11 20.31
N ARG A 146 2.05 4.37 19.22
CA ARG A 146 2.92 3.18 19.27
C ARG A 146 4.39 3.56 19.48
N PRO A 147 5.08 3.01 20.50
CA PRO A 147 6.51 3.22 20.68
C PRO A 147 7.28 2.36 19.67
N VAL A 148 7.65 2.94 18.52
CA VAL A 148 8.46 2.29 17.49
C VAL A 148 9.68 3.12 17.16
N SER A 149 10.77 2.46 16.74
CA SER A 149 11.94 3.19 16.23
C SER A 149 11.56 4.02 15.00
N TRP A 150 12.24 5.13 14.78
CA TRP A 150 11.92 6.05 13.68
C TRP A 150 11.91 5.39 12.29
N ARG A 151 12.71 4.34 12.07
CA ARG A 151 12.68 3.55 10.81
C ARG A 151 11.38 2.76 10.65
N LYS A 152 10.81 2.31 11.76
CA LYS A 152 9.56 1.52 11.84
C LYS A 152 8.33 2.39 12.10
N ASP A 153 8.51 3.70 12.19
CA ASP A 153 7.47 4.71 12.41
C ASP A 153 6.79 5.02 11.08
N ASP A 154 5.56 4.56 10.92
CA ASP A 154 4.78 4.71 9.69
C ASP A 154 4.00 6.04 9.67
N THR A 155 4.13 6.87 10.71
CA THR A 155 3.61 8.26 10.73
C THR A 155 4.50 9.23 9.95
N ARG A 156 5.68 8.78 9.51
CA ARG A 156 6.62 9.52 8.67
C ARG A 156 6.45 9.11 7.21
N LEU A 157 6.45 10.09 6.30
CA LEU A 157 6.33 9.88 4.86
C LEU A 157 7.44 8.96 4.37
N HIS A 158 7.05 7.90 3.67
CA HIS A 158 7.96 6.92 3.10
C HIS A 158 7.35 6.27 1.86
N VAL A 159 8.22 5.63 1.09
CA VAL A 159 7.84 4.58 0.15
C VAL A 159 8.15 3.23 0.79
N ASP A 160 7.33 2.23 0.52
CA ASP A 160 7.53 0.91 1.10
C ASP A 160 8.80 0.25 0.58
N SER A 161 9.64 -0.19 1.51
CA SER A 161 10.83 -1.00 1.24
C SER A 161 11.07 -1.95 2.41
N PHE A 162 11.37 -3.21 2.10
CA PHE A 162 11.52 -4.25 3.11
C PHE A 162 12.99 -4.65 3.30
N PRO A 163 13.60 -4.37 4.47
CA PRO A 163 15.04 -4.59 4.66
C PRO A 163 15.43 -6.07 4.54
N SER A 164 14.61 -6.98 5.06
CA SER A 164 14.88 -8.42 5.10
C SER A 164 14.27 -9.21 3.93
N ASN A 165 13.41 -8.59 3.12
CA ASN A 165 12.74 -9.23 1.99
C ASN A 165 12.90 -8.39 0.71
N PRO A 166 14.06 -8.44 0.04
CA PRO A 166 14.30 -7.70 -1.20
C PRO A 166 13.23 -8.02 -2.26
N MET A 167 12.74 -6.99 -2.94
CA MET A 167 11.66 -7.06 -3.92
C MET A 167 12.14 -7.33 -5.34
N LEU A 168 13.43 -7.10 -5.63
CA LEU A 168 14.04 -7.36 -6.94
C LEU A 168 13.27 -6.66 -8.08
N GLY A 169 12.83 -5.43 -7.84
CA GLY A 169 12.05 -4.63 -8.79
C GLY A 169 10.55 -4.90 -8.80
N LYS A 170 10.07 -5.95 -8.14
CA LYS A 170 8.63 -6.22 -8.07
C LYS A 170 7.92 -5.04 -7.42
N ARG A 171 6.82 -4.63 -8.04
CA ARG A 171 5.98 -3.54 -7.56
C ARG A 171 5.09 -4.01 -6.41
N LEU A 172 4.77 -3.10 -5.49
CA LEU A 172 3.94 -3.38 -4.32
C LEU A 172 2.54 -2.80 -4.49
N LEU A 173 1.70 -3.51 -5.24
CA LEU A 173 0.29 -3.16 -5.38
C LEU A 173 -0.45 -3.56 -4.10
N ARG A 174 -1.08 -2.59 -3.44
CA ARG A 174 -1.85 -2.83 -2.22
C ARG A 174 -3.29 -2.38 -2.37
N VAL A 175 -4.19 -3.24 -1.91
CA VAL A 175 -5.60 -2.92 -1.69
C VAL A 175 -5.80 -2.77 -0.19
N PHE A 176 -6.29 -1.63 0.24
CA PHE A 176 -6.57 -1.32 1.63
C PHE A 176 -8.06 -1.12 1.84
N HIS A 177 -8.54 -1.43 3.04
CA HIS A 177 -9.92 -1.20 3.42
C HIS A 177 -10.01 -0.75 4.89
N ASN A 178 -10.79 0.30 5.13
CA ASN A 178 -11.09 0.76 6.48
C ASN A 178 -12.31 0.00 7.04
N ILE A 179 -12.05 -0.94 7.95
CA ILE A 179 -13.08 -1.74 8.63
C ILE A 179 -13.51 -1.14 9.97
N ASP A 180 -12.96 0.02 10.36
CA ASP A 180 -13.45 0.71 11.54
C ASP A 180 -14.89 1.19 11.30
N PRO A 181 -15.84 0.92 12.22
CA PRO A 181 -17.24 1.32 12.03
C PRO A 181 -17.50 2.81 12.21
N ALA A 182 -16.57 3.58 12.77
CA ALA A 182 -16.79 4.97 13.19
C ALA A 182 -15.68 5.93 12.76
N ALA A 183 -14.42 5.51 12.81
CA ALA A 183 -13.27 6.39 12.61
C ALA A 183 -12.67 6.28 11.20
N ALA A 184 -12.23 7.42 10.67
CA ALA A 184 -11.45 7.45 9.43
C ALA A 184 -10.01 6.95 9.65
N ARG A 185 -9.43 6.37 8.60
CA ARG A 185 -7.99 6.12 8.50
C ARG A 185 -7.34 7.36 7.90
N VAL A 186 -6.53 8.07 8.69
CA VAL A 186 -5.94 9.35 8.28
C VAL A 186 -4.56 9.11 7.69
N TRP A 187 -4.39 9.49 6.42
CA TRP A 187 -3.11 9.42 5.70
C TRP A 187 -2.60 10.80 5.37
N ARG A 188 -1.27 10.95 5.30
CA ARG A 188 -0.63 12.01 4.52
C ARG A 188 -0.03 11.38 3.28
N VAL A 189 -0.29 11.99 2.14
CA VAL A 189 0.24 11.61 0.83
C VAL A 189 1.22 12.69 0.40
N GLY A 190 2.47 12.32 0.15
CA GLY A 190 3.54 13.24 -0.20
C GLY A 190 3.60 13.56 -1.70
N GLU A 191 4.66 14.26 -2.08
CA GLU A 191 4.97 14.58 -3.47
C GLU A 191 5.19 13.34 -4.36
N PRO A 192 5.09 13.47 -5.69
CA PRO A 192 5.40 12.40 -6.64
C PRO A 192 6.78 11.78 -6.43
N PHE A 193 6.90 10.49 -6.74
CA PHE A 193 8.15 9.73 -6.54
C PHE A 193 9.36 10.36 -7.22
N ALA A 194 9.20 10.94 -8.42
CA ALA A 194 10.30 11.55 -9.16
C ALA A 194 10.89 12.77 -8.43
N ASP A 195 10.03 13.62 -7.87
CA ASP A 195 10.44 14.82 -7.11
C ASP A 195 11.13 14.43 -5.81
N PHE A 196 10.57 13.42 -5.12
CA PHE A 196 11.21 12.80 -3.96
C PHE A 196 12.58 12.22 -4.31
N ALA A 197 12.66 11.42 -5.38
CA ALA A 197 13.90 10.79 -5.82
C ALA A 197 14.96 11.83 -6.17
N GLN A 198 14.58 12.95 -6.82
CA GLN A 198 15.49 14.06 -7.13
C GLN A 198 16.25 14.58 -5.90
N LYS A 199 15.58 14.64 -4.75
CA LYS A 199 16.17 15.14 -3.49
C LYS A 199 17.08 14.14 -2.81
N PHE A 200 16.73 12.85 -2.84
CA PHE A 200 17.38 11.83 -2.01
C PHE A 200 18.28 10.86 -2.74
N VAL A 201 18.08 10.59 -4.04
CA VAL A 201 18.95 9.70 -4.82
C VAL A 201 20.42 10.13 -4.78
N PRO A 202 20.78 11.44 -4.87
CA PRO A 202 22.18 11.87 -4.74
C PRO A 202 22.83 11.51 -3.40
N ARG A 203 22.02 11.28 -2.35
CA ARG A 203 22.47 10.88 -1.00
C ARG A 203 22.54 9.37 -0.83
N THR A 204 22.17 8.58 -1.84
CA THR A 204 22.22 7.11 -1.79
C THR A 204 23.55 6.58 -2.33
N HIS A 205 24.04 5.50 -1.72
CA HIS A 205 25.26 4.82 -2.14
C HIS A 205 24.93 3.47 -2.78
N GLY A 206 25.84 3.00 -3.64
CA GLY A 206 25.72 1.65 -4.20
C GLY A 206 26.27 0.59 -3.26
N MET A 207 25.89 -0.66 -3.51
CA MET A 207 26.43 -1.79 -2.74
C MET A 207 27.90 -2.04 -3.06
N TRP A 208 28.66 -2.48 -2.06
CA TRP A 208 30.02 -2.98 -2.27
C TRP A 208 30.00 -4.37 -2.94
N PRO A 209 31.03 -4.71 -3.74
CA PRO A 209 31.17 -6.06 -4.28
C PRO A 209 31.08 -7.13 -3.18
N GLY A 210 30.25 -8.15 -3.39
CA GLY A 210 30.06 -9.24 -2.42
C GLY A 210 29.13 -8.94 -1.24
N GLN A 211 28.77 -7.68 -0.98
CA GLN A 211 27.90 -7.29 0.15
C GLN A 211 26.55 -8.03 0.14
N ALA A 212 25.92 -8.13 -1.04
CA ALA A 212 24.65 -8.83 -1.20
C ALA A 212 24.74 -10.34 -0.95
N ALA A 213 25.89 -10.96 -1.28
CA ALA A 213 26.13 -12.38 -1.00
C ALA A 213 26.35 -12.60 0.49
N LEU A 214 27.12 -11.74 1.15
CA LEU A 214 27.35 -11.78 2.59
C LEU A 214 26.05 -11.60 3.39
N MET A 215 25.21 -10.62 3.02
CA MET A 215 23.91 -10.42 3.68
C MET A 215 23.00 -11.64 3.57
N LYS A 216 22.99 -12.32 2.42
CA LYS A 216 22.23 -13.57 2.24
C LYS A 216 22.84 -14.70 3.07
N LEU A 217 24.16 -14.87 3.04
CA LEU A 217 24.88 -15.91 3.78
C LEU A 217 24.66 -15.79 5.30
N LEU A 218 24.65 -14.56 5.81
CA LEU A 218 24.38 -14.24 7.22
C LEU A 218 22.89 -14.21 7.57
N HIS A 219 22.00 -14.61 6.65
CA HIS A 219 20.54 -14.62 6.85
C HIS A 219 19.93 -13.25 7.23
N ILE A 220 20.63 -12.15 6.95
CA ILE A 220 20.12 -10.78 7.13
C ILE A 220 18.99 -10.52 6.12
N THR A 221 19.15 -11.04 4.90
CA THR A 221 18.14 -10.98 3.84
C THR A 221 17.73 -12.38 3.40
N LYS A 222 16.42 -12.58 3.17
CA LYS A 222 15.87 -13.86 2.68
C LYS A 222 16.34 -14.22 1.26
N ARG A 223 16.79 -13.23 0.49
CA ARG A 223 17.27 -13.35 -0.89
C ARG A 223 18.48 -12.43 -1.06
N LYS A 224 19.23 -12.61 -2.16
CA LYS A 224 20.30 -11.66 -2.52
C LYS A 224 19.64 -10.29 -2.77
N ARG A 225 20.09 -9.26 -2.06
CA ARG A 225 19.57 -7.89 -2.25
C ARG A 225 20.07 -7.34 -3.60
N SER A 226 19.18 -6.74 -4.38
CA SER A 226 19.56 -6.03 -5.61
C SER A 226 20.03 -4.61 -5.31
N GLU A 227 20.71 -3.97 -6.27
CA GLU A 227 21.08 -2.55 -6.16
C GLU A 227 19.83 -1.66 -6.06
N TYR A 228 18.77 -1.99 -6.81
CA TYR A 228 17.46 -1.37 -6.68
C TYR A 228 16.94 -1.42 -5.23
N ASP A 229 16.86 -2.61 -4.63
CA ASP A 229 16.35 -2.78 -3.26
C ASP A 229 17.22 -2.04 -2.23
N HIS A 230 18.53 -2.01 -2.47
CA HIS A 230 19.46 -1.30 -1.61
C HIS A 230 19.23 0.21 -1.63
N ARG A 231 18.96 0.79 -2.80
CA ARG A 231 18.67 2.22 -2.94
C ARG A 231 17.28 2.57 -2.43
N MET A 232 16.26 1.77 -2.74
CA MET A 232 14.91 1.96 -2.19
C MET A 232 14.90 1.93 -0.66
N LEU A 233 15.69 1.04 -0.04
CA LEU A 233 15.83 1.03 1.42
C LEU A 233 16.51 2.31 1.96
N GLN A 234 17.54 2.82 1.28
CA GLN A 234 18.17 4.08 1.66
C GLN A 234 17.23 5.27 1.48
N LEU A 235 16.44 5.31 0.40
CA LEU A 235 15.42 6.34 0.19
C LEU A 235 14.39 6.33 1.32
N HIS A 236 13.87 5.16 1.69
CA HIS A 236 12.98 4.99 2.84
C HIS A 236 13.59 5.56 4.12
N ASP A 237 14.83 5.15 4.46
CA ASP A 237 15.49 5.57 5.69
C ASP A 237 15.85 7.07 5.70
N LEU A 238 16.34 7.61 4.57
CA LEU A 238 16.68 9.03 4.45
C LEU A 238 15.43 9.91 4.59
N ALA A 239 14.32 9.55 3.94
CA ALA A 239 13.06 10.26 4.05
C ALA A 239 12.55 10.31 5.49
N LYS A 240 12.56 9.16 6.18
CA LYS A 240 12.10 9.08 7.58
C LYS A 240 13.04 9.80 8.55
N ALA A 241 14.33 9.90 8.25
CA ALA A 241 15.30 10.59 9.11
C ALA A 241 15.23 12.12 9.00
N ASP A 242 14.86 12.65 7.84
CA ASP A 242 14.91 14.08 7.53
C ASP A 242 13.65 14.82 8.04
N LEU A 243 13.72 15.35 9.27
CA LEU A 243 12.57 16.02 9.91
C LEU A 243 12.17 17.32 9.22
N ASP A 244 13.12 18.04 8.64
CA ASP A 244 12.85 19.25 7.86
C ASP A 244 12.05 18.91 6.60
N TYR A 245 12.45 17.86 5.90
CA TYR A 245 11.69 17.33 4.77
C TYR A 245 10.28 16.92 5.18
N GLN A 246 10.12 16.15 6.27
CA GLN A 246 8.82 15.70 6.77
C GLN A 246 7.85 16.85 7.10
N ALA A 247 8.39 17.98 7.57
CA ALA A 247 7.61 19.16 7.93
C ALA A 247 7.24 20.05 6.74
N LYS A 248 8.12 20.15 5.73
CA LYS A 248 8.02 21.17 4.67
C LYS A 248 7.62 20.64 3.29
N VAL A 249 7.76 19.33 3.04
CA VAL A 249 7.43 18.75 1.74
C VAL A 249 5.95 18.98 1.40
N PRO A 250 5.59 19.26 0.13
CA PRO A 250 4.22 19.20 -0.32
C PRO A 250 3.59 17.87 0.09
N GLN A 251 2.47 17.94 0.79
CA GLN A 251 1.72 16.78 1.25
C GLN A 251 0.23 17.10 1.38
N GLN A 252 -0.60 16.11 1.08
CA GLN A 252 -2.05 16.16 1.22
C GLN A 252 -2.47 15.23 2.36
N GLU A 253 -3.14 15.77 3.38
CA GLU A 253 -3.85 14.92 4.33
C GLU A 253 -5.17 14.44 3.71
N PHE A 254 -5.46 13.15 3.83
CA PHE A 254 -6.70 12.55 3.37
C PHE A 254 -7.26 11.59 4.42
N HIS A 255 -8.57 11.65 4.59
CA HIS A 255 -9.31 10.87 5.59
C HIS A 255 -10.11 9.80 4.86
N PHE A 256 -9.64 8.56 4.88
CA PHE A 256 -10.38 7.44 4.31
C PHE A 256 -11.50 7.03 5.27
N PRO A 257 -12.78 7.30 4.96
CA PRO A 257 -13.88 7.07 5.89
C PRO A 257 -14.10 5.57 6.17
N PRO A 258 -14.83 5.23 7.24
CA PRO A 258 -15.38 3.89 7.47
C PRO A 258 -15.96 3.27 6.19
N GLY A 259 -15.65 2.00 5.92
CA GLY A 259 -16.21 1.25 4.79
C GLY A 259 -15.61 1.60 3.42
N SER A 260 -14.61 2.49 3.35
CA SER A 260 -13.95 2.81 2.08
C SER A 260 -12.77 1.90 1.76
N THR A 261 -12.52 1.72 0.46
CA THR A 261 -11.42 0.94 -0.10
C THR A 261 -10.49 1.84 -0.92
N TRP A 262 -9.19 1.55 -0.96
CA TRP A 262 -8.28 2.23 -1.89
C TRP A 262 -7.17 1.32 -2.40
N ILE A 263 -6.69 1.60 -3.61
CA ILE A 263 -5.64 0.85 -4.31
C ILE A 263 -4.47 1.78 -4.60
N VAL A 264 -3.24 1.31 -4.36
CA VAL A 264 -2.03 2.10 -4.54
C VAL A 264 -0.79 1.23 -4.78
N PHE A 265 0.16 1.75 -5.56
CA PHE A 265 1.54 1.28 -5.54
C PHE A 265 2.31 1.89 -4.36
N SER A 266 2.34 1.17 -3.25
CA SER A 266 2.96 1.63 -1.99
C SER A 266 4.48 1.81 -2.05
N ASP A 267 5.14 1.20 -3.04
CA ASP A 267 6.57 1.39 -3.34
C ASP A 267 6.86 2.67 -4.15
N GLN A 268 5.83 3.34 -4.66
CA GLN A 268 5.93 4.57 -5.45
C GLN A 268 5.29 5.76 -4.74
N LEU A 269 4.11 5.58 -4.14
CA LEU A 269 3.44 6.64 -3.41
C LEU A 269 4.15 6.93 -2.09
N LEU A 270 4.56 8.18 -1.87
CA LEU A 270 4.95 8.63 -0.54
C LEU A 270 3.72 8.72 0.34
N HIS A 271 3.69 7.91 1.40
CA HIS A 271 2.56 7.86 2.31
C HIS A 271 2.99 7.76 3.77
N ALA A 272 2.12 8.23 4.65
CA ALA A 272 2.24 8.13 6.09
C ALA A 272 0.87 7.87 6.69
N ALA A 273 0.75 6.86 7.54
CA ALA A 273 -0.49 6.56 8.23
C ALA A 273 -0.46 7.24 9.61
N MET A 274 -1.25 8.30 9.78
CA MET A 274 -1.20 9.16 10.96
C MET A 274 -2.03 8.61 12.11
N ARG A 275 -3.25 8.16 11.81
CA ARG A 275 -4.25 7.72 12.79
C ARG A 275 -5.20 6.70 12.17
N GLY A 276 -5.87 5.96 13.04
CA GLY A 276 -6.91 5.01 12.73
C GLY A 276 -6.53 3.62 13.21
N ARG A 277 -7.52 2.88 13.68
CA ARG A 277 -7.41 1.46 14.01
C ARG A 277 -8.07 0.62 12.91
N ALA A 278 -8.24 -0.68 13.15
CA ALA A 278 -9.08 -1.57 12.35
C ALA A 278 -8.97 -1.37 10.82
N MET A 279 -7.88 -1.86 10.24
CA MET A 279 -7.63 -1.78 8.79
C MET A 279 -7.26 -3.16 8.24
N MET A 280 -7.73 -3.45 7.03
CA MET A 280 -7.31 -4.62 6.26
C MET A 280 -6.50 -4.20 5.04
N GLU A 281 -5.54 -5.06 4.67
CA GLU A 281 -4.65 -4.81 3.54
C GLU A 281 -4.28 -6.12 2.84
N GLN A 282 -4.41 -6.14 1.52
CA GLN A 282 -3.92 -7.20 0.65
C GLN A 282 -2.73 -6.66 -0.16
N THR A 283 -1.57 -7.32 -0.08
CA THR A 283 -0.43 -7.05 -0.98
C THR A 283 -0.43 -8.02 -2.17
N ILE A 284 -0.27 -7.48 -3.37
CA ILE A 284 -0.02 -8.22 -4.60
C ILE A 284 1.32 -7.76 -5.16
N TYR A 285 2.21 -8.71 -5.42
CA TYR A 285 3.46 -8.42 -6.11
C TYR A 285 3.22 -8.44 -7.61
N LEU A 286 3.63 -7.39 -8.31
CA LEU A 286 3.64 -7.37 -9.77
C LEU A 286 5.07 -7.42 -10.28
N ALA A 287 5.31 -8.31 -11.24
CA ALA A 287 6.58 -8.32 -11.96
C ALA A 287 6.78 -6.98 -12.69
N PRO A 288 8.02 -6.46 -12.80
CA PRO A 288 8.29 -5.19 -13.49
C PRO A 288 7.68 -5.11 -14.89
N GLN A 289 7.64 -6.24 -15.61
CA GLN A 289 7.10 -6.37 -16.97
C GLN A 289 5.59 -6.10 -17.07
N ALA A 290 4.87 -6.09 -15.94
CA ALA A 290 3.44 -5.81 -15.91
C ALA A 290 3.10 -4.35 -16.17
N ILE A 291 4.05 -3.45 -15.90
CA ILE A 291 3.82 -2.00 -15.92
C ILE A 291 3.83 -1.53 -17.38
N SER A 292 2.74 -0.88 -17.81
CA SER A 292 2.64 -0.41 -19.19
C SER A 292 3.46 0.87 -19.42
N ASP A 293 3.38 1.81 -18.48
CA ASP A 293 4.11 3.07 -18.49
C ASP A 293 5.33 2.98 -17.55
N HIS A 294 6.45 2.59 -18.13
CA HIS A 294 7.72 2.53 -17.41
C HIS A 294 8.32 3.91 -17.10
N THR A 295 7.69 5.05 -17.40
CA THR A 295 8.32 6.36 -17.16
C THR A 295 8.30 6.78 -15.69
N HIS A 296 7.31 6.28 -14.92
CA HIS A 296 7.01 6.70 -13.54
C HIS A 296 7.38 5.66 -12.48
N SER A 297 7.61 4.40 -12.87
CA SER A 297 7.97 3.34 -11.92
C SER A 297 9.25 3.69 -11.15
N PRO A 298 9.35 3.34 -9.84
CA PRO A 298 10.53 3.67 -9.04
C PRO A 298 11.84 3.20 -9.66
N GLU A 299 11.82 2.01 -10.25
CA GLU A 299 12.95 1.42 -10.95
C GLU A 299 13.42 2.30 -12.10
N ALA A 300 12.51 2.71 -12.98
CA ALA A 300 12.88 3.47 -14.17
C ALA A 300 13.34 4.89 -13.82
N VAL A 301 12.74 5.50 -12.80
CA VAL A 301 13.19 6.79 -12.25
C VAL A 301 14.63 6.65 -11.75
N LEU A 302 14.93 5.63 -10.94
CA LEU A 302 16.27 5.37 -10.45
C LEU A 302 17.26 5.07 -11.59
N SER A 303 16.86 4.25 -12.56
CA SER A 303 17.68 3.90 -13.72
C SER A 303 18.07 5.12 -14.54
N ARG A 304 17.11 6.02 -14.79
CA ARG A 304 17.33 7.29 -15.50
C ARG A 304 18.25 8.22 -14.71
N MET A 305 17.99 8.41 -13.41
CA MET A 305 18.78 9.31 -12.56
C MET A 305 20.22 8.85 -12.36
N LEU A 306 20.45 7.53 -12.33
CA LEU A 306 21.78 6.94 -12.11
C LEU A 306 22.51 6.58 -13.42
N GLY A 307 21.87 6.76 -14.57
CA GLY A 307 22.44 6.48 -15.88
C GLY A 307 22.76 5.00 -16.13
N ARG A 308 22.09 4.07 -15.44
CA ARG A 308 22.32 2.62 -15.57
C ARG A 308 21.10 1.80 -15.14
N PRO A 309 20.87 0.60 -15.71
CA PRO A 309 19.74 -0.26 -15.32
C PRO A 309 19.79 -0.67 -13.85
N MET A 310 18.66 -0.57 -13.15
CA MET A 310 18.51 -0.97 -11.74
C MET A 310 18.03 -2.41 -11.58
N LEU A 311 17.42 -2.98 -12.62
CA LEU A 311 17.15 -4.41 -12.72
C LEU A 311 18.19 -5.07 -13.60
N VAL A 312 18.64 -6.23 -13.13
CA VAL A 312 19.45 -7.13 -13.94
C VAL A 312 18.47 -8.04 -14.68
N SER A 313 18.53 -8.01 -16.01
CA SER A 313 17.81 -8.92 -16.91
C SER A 313 18.15 -10.38 -16.64
#